data_AF-A0A812Y922-F1
#
_entry.id   AF-A0A812Y922-F1
#
_cell.length_a   1.000
_cell.length_b   1.000
_cell.length_c   1.000
_cell.angle_alpha   90.00
_cell.angle_beta   90.00
_cell.angle_gamma   90.00
#
_symmetry.space_group_name_H-M   'P 1'
#
loop_
_entity.id
_entity.type
_entity.pdbx_description
1 polymer ?
#
loop_
_entity_poly.entity_id
_entity_poly.type
_entity_poly.pdbx_seq_one_letter_code
_entity_poly.pdbx_strand_id
1 'polypeptide(L)'
;DEVSLVRDELGIAQTKLSDALLALQQEWDDRKILESQLAERDDDIRLVRLDLRAEIVQMIAVKDELAKAKKTLKQELEDRMGLESRLKHAELAVEEELARRKSLENLLNERKDGIVPCLSSPSCGSSTLQRVRDIDVIPKPAKRRRSRVVSSSSESSGRRRAGKEVKHQLEQKALSLELATTRAKLADTELALKEELQHGRSLVMECTKLEEKLSMEEARRTSIEADSEETRKRADDLATRLQATVSYLAKEREQKQLAEKKLIDIQLQKRSASHGACWQYEMDGYWHPFSPEGNEQMQQAYLAYCEDPQNSRCASIVAGGVERIVDFLEMKQTNAGTRKTRPIHINTGAPMQWESAPAALLRQRDDLRSFYVEVKDASLLEVFNRLLWSTGHAWDVSTGCSHMKTATVKSVHRIENYQLWQRYQARLHTMREDQAKYNLHITPAALDLDGREAVMADSQHRLDCGAPLACEVDEKILLHGTSWSNADSIVMHGFDHRTCRRGMYGDGVYFAGAACKSHQYSCGVHSGKASLCKCERTLIIARVALGDAYYASGTRYGERRPPNRTGAAGTHGSVVVNPGAVVGHHMPAQVHQEFVIFDREQAYPAFVVQYLP
;
A
#
# COMPACT_ATOMS: atom_id res chain seq x y z
N ASP A 1 46.67 2.18 -5.88
CA ASP A 1 46.42 3.62 -6.00
C ASP A 1 44.94 3.93 -6.12
N GLU A 2 44.22 3.43 -7.14
CA GLU A 2 42.75 3.61 -7.29
C GLU A 2 41.94 3.29 -6.02
N VAL A 3 42.28 2.21 -5.30
CA VAL A 3 41.63 1.82 -4.02
C VAL A 3 41.82 2.85 -2.90
N SER A 4 42.85 3.69 -2.95
CA SER A 4 42.98 4.85 -2.04
C SER A 4 42.00 5.93 -2.43
N LEU A 5 41.98 6.34 -3.70
CA LEU A 5 41.07 7.36 -4.22
C LEU A 5 39.61 7.07 -3.83
N VAL A 6 39.15 5.84 -4.09
CA VAL A 6 37.77 5.41 -3.77
C VAL A 6 37.51 5.38 -2.25
N ARG A 7 38.51 5.08 -1.42
CA ARG A 7 38.39 5.15 0.04
C ARG A 7 38.26 6.60 0.52
N ASP A 8 39.03 7.51 -0.07
CA ASP A 8 39.04 8.92 0.28
C ASP A 8 37.73 9.60 -0.20
N GLU A 9 37.24 9.26 -1.40
CA GLU A 9 35.93 9.65 -1.92
C GLU A 9 34.77 9.12 -1.06
N LEU A 10 34.84 7.86 -0.60
CA LEU A 10 33.83 7.29 0.31
C LEU A 10 33.82 8.02 1.67
N GLY A 11 34.99 8.41 2.20
CA GLY A 11 35.08 9.24 3.40
C GLY A 11 34.47 10.64 3.21
N ILE A 12 34.67 11.24 2.03
CA ILE A 12 34.05 12.52 1.63
C ILE A 12 32.53 12.37 1.45
N ALA A 13 32.03 11.23 0.98
CA ALA A 13 30.60 10.95 0.90
C ALA A 13 29.97 10.73 2.29
N GLN A 14 30.66 10.02 3.18
CA GLN A 14 30.18 9.72 4.54
C GLN A 14 30.13 10.96 5.43
N THR A 15 31.10 11.88 5.32
CA THR A 15 31.08 13.18 6.01
C THR A 15 29.92 14.04 5.51
N LYS A 16 29.76 14.22 4.18
CA LYS A 16 28.62 14.95 3.60
C LYS A 16 27.25 14.40 4.02
N LEU A 17 27.12 13.09 4.18
CA LEU A 17 25.89 12.47 4.70
C LEU A 17 25.65 12.81 6.18
N SER A 18 26.71 12.82 6.99
CA SER A 18 26.64 13.22 8.40
C SER A 18 26.25 14.71 8.55
N ASP A 19 26.83 15.58 7.73
CA ASP A 19 26.53 17.02 7.73
C ASP A 19 25.08 17.29 7.29
N ALA A 20 24.58 16.58 6.28
CA ALA A 20 23.20 16.68 5.81
C ALA A 20 22.19 16.15 6.85
N LEU A 21 22.53 15.11 7.62
CA LEU A 21 21.70 14.63 8.73
C LEU A 21 21.67 15.62 9.89
N LEU A 22 22.79 16.29 10.19
CA LEU A 22 22.84 17.35 11.21
C LEU A 22 22.00 18.57 10.80
N ALA A 23 22.01 18.95 9.53
CA ALA A 23 21.15 20.01 9.00
C ALA A 23 19.65 19.64 9.08
N LEU A 24 19.28 18.40 8.74
CA LEU A 24 17.90 17.91 8.89
C LEU A 24 17.43 17.89 10.34
N GLN A 25 18.32 17.59 11.30
CA GLN A 25 18.01 17.64 12.72
C GLN A 25 17.73 19.09 13.18
N GLN A 26 18.57 20.04 12.76
CA GLN A 26 18.40 21.46 13.09
C GLN A 26 17.07 22.01 12.57
N GLU A 27 16.74 21.80 11.29
CA GLU A 27 15.46 22.24 10.69
C GLU A 27 14.23 21.60 11.38
N TRP A 28 14.37 20.40 11.95
CA TRP A 28 13.30 19.73 12.72
C TRP A 28 13.11 20.31 14.13
N ASP A 29 14.20 20.65 14.82
CA ASP A 29 14.12 21.32 16.12
C ASP A 29 13.66 22.78 15.98
N ASP A 30 14.07 23.49 14.92
CA ASP A 30 13.57 24.83 14.59
C ASP A 30 12.07 24.79 14.25
N ARG A 31 11.61 23.79 13.48
CA ARG A 31 10.19 23.56 13.23
C ARG A 31 9.39 23.35 14.52
N LYS A 32 9.91 22.59 15.49
CA LYS A 32 9.24 22.38 16.78
C LYS A 32 9.08 23.67 17.58
N ILE A 33 10.05 24.59 17.49
CA ILE A 33 9.96 25.91 18.12
C ILE A 33 8.81 26.70 17.50
N LEU A 34 8.67 26.69 16.16
CA LEU A 34 7.55 27.34 15.46
C LEU A 34 6.19 26.69 15.79
N GLU A 35 6.09 25.36 15.83
CA GLU A 35 4.86 24.64 16.22
C GLU A 35 4.45 24.96 17.67
N SER A 36 5.43 25.07 18.59
CA SER A 36 5.18 25.49 19.98
C SER A 36 4.71 26.94 20.09
N GLN A 37 5.30 27.85 19.32
CA GLN A 37 4.90 29.27 19.28
C GLN A 37 3.49 29.43 18.69
N LEU A 38 3.14 28.64 17.67
CA LEU A 38 1.79 28.66 17.10
C LEU A 38 0.73 28.21 18.11
N ALA A 39 1.02 27.15 18.89
CA ALA A 39 0.12 26.66 19.93
C ALA A 39 -0.09 27.68 21.06
N GLU A 40 0.98 28.37 21.49
CA GLU A 40 0.92 29.46 22.47
C GLU A 40 0.03 30.62 21.96
N ARG A 41 0.21 31.04 20.71
CA ARG A 41 -0.61 32.09 20.07
C ARG A 41 -2.06 31.67 19.84
N ASP A 42 -2.35 30.39 19.59
CA ASP A 42 -3.74 29.89 19.47
C ASP A 42 -4.50 29.99 20.81
N ASP A 43 -3.83 29.74 21.94
CA ASP A 43 -4.41 29.97 23.28
C ASP A 43 -4.52 31.48 23.63
N ASP A 44 -3.57 32.34 23.21
CA ASP A 44 -3.71 33.80 23.35
C ASP A 44 -4.91 34.35 22.57
N ILE A 45 -5.04 33.98 21.28
CA ILE A 45 -6.16 34.36 20.41
C ILE A 45 -7.49 33.87 20.99
N ARG A 46 -7.51 32.65 21.54
CA ARG A 46 -8.66 32.08 22.26
C ARG A 46 -9.00 32.89 23.52
N LEU A 47 -8.01 33.33 24.30
CA LEU A 47 -8.22 34.14 25.50
C LEU A 47 -8.82 35.51 25.14
N VAL A 48 -8.23 36.23 24.18
CA VAL A 48 -8.76 37.52 23.69
C VAL A 48 -10.20 37.37 23.18
N ARG A 49 -10.51 36.26 22.47
CA ARG A 49 -11.88 35.95 22.01
C ARG A 49 -12.85 35.56 23.13
N LEU A 50 -12.38 35.14 24.31
CA LEU A 50 -13.23 34.92 25.49
C LEU A 50 -13.54 36.25 26.19
N ASP A 51 -12.55 37.12 26.34
CA ASP A 51 -12.73 38.47 26.90
C ASP A 51 -13.71 39.30 26.06
N LEU A 52 -13.51 39.32 24.72
CA LEU A 52 -14.42 39.99 23.79
C LEU A 52 -15.87 39.46 23.90
N ARG A 53 -16.06 38.17 24.19
CA ARG A 53 -17.39 37.59 24.43
C ARG A 53 -17.98 38.01 25.77
N ALA A 54 -17.18 38.13 26.82
CA ALA A 54 -17.62 38.62 28.12
C ALA A 54 -18.10 40.08 28.04
N GLU A 55 -17.35 40.94 27.34
CA GLU A 55 -17.72 42.34 27.11
C GLU A 55 -18.99 42.49 26.25
N ILE A 56 -19.13 41.69 25.18
CA ILE A 56 -20.36 41.67 24.38
C ILE A 56 -21.58 41.26 25.23
N VAL A 57 -21.43 40.30 26.16
CA VAL A 57 -22.52 39.90 27.08
C VAL A 57 -22.87 41.03 28.06
N GLN A 58 -21.89 41.76 28.59
CA GLN A 58 -22.13 42.94 29.42
C GLN A 58 -22.87 44.05 28.65
N MET A 59 -22.43 44.35 27.42
CA MET A 59 -23.12 45.31 26.54
C MET A 59 -24.58 44.90 26.23
N ILE A 60 -24.86 43.61 26.08
CA ILE A 60 -26.23 43.10 25.90
C ILE A 60 -27.07 43.33 27.17
N ALA A 61 -26.51 43.08 28.36
CA ALA A 61 -27.22 43.32 29.62
C ALA A 61 -27.58 44.81 29.81
N VAL A 62 -26.62 45.73 29.60
CA VAL A 62 -26.87 47.19 29.66
C VAL A 62 -27.94 47.62 28.66
N LYS A 63 -27.93 47.05 27.44
CA LYS A 63 -28.93 47.32 26.41
C LYS A 63 -30.34 46.85 26.80
N ASP A 64 -30.45 45.72 27.51
CA ASP A 64 -31.73 45.19 27.98
C ASP A 64 -32.28 45.98 29.20
N GLU A 65 -31.44 46.45 30.12
CA GLU A 65 -31.87 47.39 31.17
C GLU A 65 -32.34 48.73 30.57
N LEU A 66 -31.59 49.29 29.61
CA LEU A 66 -31.99 50.49 28.87
C LEU A 66 -33.36 50.31 28.16
N ALA A 67 -33.62 49.10 27.63
CA ALA A 67 -34.89 48.76 27.01
C ALA A 67 -36.05 48.64 28.02
N LYS A 68 -35.80 48.11 29.22
CA LYS A 68 -36.78 48.09 30.33
C LYS A 68 -37.08 49.52 30.81
N ALA A 69 -36.06 50.32 31.11
CA ALA A 69 -36.21 51.71 31.55
C ALA A 69 -37.05 52.54 30.56
N LYS A 70 -36.73 52.44 29.26
CA LYS A 70 -37.50 53.07 28.17
C LYS A 70 -38.95 52.60 28.09
N LYS A 71 -39.25 51.34 28.47
CA LYS A 71 -40.61 50.81 28.53
C LYS A 71 -41.38 51.36 29.74
N THR A 72 -40.75 51.48 30.90
CA THR A 72 -41.35 52.08 32.11
C THR A 72 -41.73 53.54 31.86
N LEU A 73 -40.78 54.35 31.36
CA LEU A 73 -41.01 55.73 30.94
C LEU A 73 -42.20 55.90 29.98
N LYS A 74 -42.39 54.95 29.05
CA LYS A 74 -43.52 54.96 28.12
C LYS A 74 -44.85 54.66 28.80
N GLN A 75 -44.89 53.75 29.79
CA GLN A 75 -46.10 53.46 30.55
C GLN A 75 -46.50 54.65 31.42
N GLU A 76 -45.56 55.27 32.13
CA GLU A 76 -45.81 56.45 32.96
C GLU A 76 -46.35 57.63 32.14
N LEU A 77 -45.87 57.80 30.90
CA LEU A 77 -46.40 58.80 29.96
C LEU A 77 -47.84 58.50 29.52
N GLU A 78 -48.17 57.24 29.23
CA GLU A 78 -49.53 56.80 28.88
C GLU A 78 -50.51 56.97 30.04
N ASP A 79 -50.08 56.62 31.26
CA ASP A 79 -50.87 56.80 32.48
C ASP A 79 -51.13 58.30 32.75
N ARG A 80 -50.16 59.18 32.47
CA ARG A 80 -50.31 60.64 32.56
C ARG A 80 -51.38 61.18 31.59
N MET A 81 -51.37 60.74 30.33
CA MET A 81 -52.42 61.09 29.37
C MET A 81 -53.80 60.57 29.80
N GLY A 82 -53.85 59.40 30.45
CA GLY A 82 -55.06 58.84 31.04
C GLY A 82 -55.63 59.71 32.17
N LEU A 83 -54.77 60.28 33.03
CA LEU A 83 -55.18 61.23 34.07
C LEU A 83 -55.66 62.57 33.47
N GLU A 84 -54.93 63.14 32.52
CA GLU A 84 -55.33 64.37 31.81
C GLU A 84 -56.70 64.20 31.11
N SER A 85 -56.93 63.05 30.47
CA SER A 85 -58.20 62.73 29.80
C SER A 85 -59.36 62.55 30.79
N ARG A 86 -59.10 61.97 31.96
CA ARG A 86 -60.11 61.79 33.02
C ARG A 86 -60.52 63.09 33.68
N LEU A 87 -59.58 64.04 33.85
CA LEU A 87 -59.88 65.39 34.31
C LEU A 87 -60.86 66.08 33.35
N LYS A 88 -60.55 66.05 32.06
CA LYS A 88 -61.36 66.67 30.99
C LYS A 88 -62.76 66.06 30.83
N HIS A 89 -62.90 64.77 31.09
CA HIS A 89 -64.22 64.12 31.15
C HIS A 89 -65.02 64.45 32.41
N ALA A 90 -64.38 64.73 33.54
CA ALA A 90 -65.07 65.19 34.74
C ALA A 90 -65.67 66.59 34.55
N GLU A 91 -64.94 67.48 33.88
CA GLU A 91 -65.39 68.83 33.48
C GLU A 91 -66.67 68.75 32.61
N LEU A 92 -66.62 68.00 31.50
CA LEU A 92 -67.77 67.79 30.61
C LEU A 92 -68.99 67.16 31.30
N ALA A 93 -68.78 66.22 32.22
CA ALA A 93 -69.88 65.56 32.93
C ALA A 93 -70.64 66.49 33.90
N VAL A 94 -70.00 67.57 34.37
CA VAL A 94 -70.66 68.62 35.18
C VAL A 94 -71.57 69.48 34.29
N GLU A 95 -71.14 69.80 33.06
CA GLU A 95 -71.98 70.53 32.10
C GLU A 95 -73.19 69.72 31.62
N GLU A 96 -73.01 68.42 31.37
CA GLU A 96 -74.10 67.59 30.80
C GLU A 96 -75.27 67.38 31.77
N GLU A 97 -75.02 67.20 33.07
CA GLU A 97 -76.09 67.08 34.09
C GLU A 97 -76.73 68.43 34.43
N LEU A 98 -76.04 69.55 34.16
CA LEU A 98 -76.62 70.89 34.11
C LEU A 98 -77.63 71.02 32.95
N ALA A 99 -77.31 70.46 31.78
CA ALA A 99 -78.20 70.45 30.62
C ALA A 99 -79.40 69.51 30.78
N ARG A 100 -79.21 68.26 31.25
CA ARG A 100 -80.28 67.25 31.38
C ARG A 100 -81.41 67.69 32.32
N ARG A 101 -81.11 68.51 33.34
CA ARG A 101 -82.11 69.13 34.22
C ARG A 101 -83.16 69.97 33.47
N LYS A 102 -82.79 70.65 32.36
CA LYS A 102 -83.72 71.39 31.51
C LYS A 102 -84.55 70.52 30.56
N SER A 103 -84.17 69.25 30.36
CA SER A 103 -84.82 68.39 29.36
C SER A 103 -85.84 67.42 29.97
N LEU A 104 -85.64 66.99 31.22
CA LEU A 104 -86.59 66.13 31.93
C LEU A 104 -87.94 66.84 32.19
N GLU A 105 -87.93 68.17 32.14
CA GLU A 105 -89.08 69.08 32.29
C GLU A 105 -90.08 68.97 31.13
N ASN A 106 -89.67 68.44 29.96
CA ASN A 106 -90.46 68.45 28.72
C ASN A 106 -91.15 67.12 28.35
N LEU A 107 -90.69 65.98 28.88
CA LEU A 107 -90.99 64.64 28.29
C LEU A 107 -92.14 63.86 28.94
N LEU A 108 -92.97 64.51 29.77
CA LEU A 108 -94.01 63.84 30.58
C LEU A 108 -95.32 63.50 29.81
N ASN A 109 -95.31 63.42 28.47
CA ASN A 109 -96.50 63.69 27.64
C ASN A 109 -97.11 62.56 26.76
N GLU A 110 -96.46 61.42 26.40
CA GLU A 110 -96.91 60.55 25.26
C GLU A 110 -96.78 58.99 25.44
N ARG A 111 -97.69 58.14 24.84
CA ARG A 111 -97.71 56.63 24.89
C ARG A 111 -98.82 55.89 24.03
N LYS A 112 -98.57 54.69 23.39
CA LYS A 112 -99.49 53.49 23.05
C LYS A 112 -98.99 52.42 21.96
N ASP A 113 -98.80 51.10 22.32
CA ASP A 113 -98.89 49.71 21.61
C ASP A 113 -98.10 49.29 20.29
N GLY A 114 -97.89 48.04 19.69
CA GLY A 114 -98.05 46.51 19.82
C GLY A 114 -97.69 45.72 18.45
N ILE A 115 -97.61 44.38 18.07
CA ILE A 115 -97.41 42.92 18.53
C ILE A 115 -97.39 41.86 17.27
N VAL A 116 -96.92 40.55 17.08
CA VAL A 116 -95.82 39.56 17.51
C VAL A 116 -95.26 38.38 16.50
N PRO A 117 -95.76 37.09 16.23
CA PRO A 117 -94.91 35.82 15.97
C PRO A 117 -95.06 34.77 14.74
N CYS A 118 -94.22 33.64 14.71
CA CYS A 118 -94.26 32.25 14.03
C CYS A 118 -93.48 31.95 12.66
N LEU A 119 -93.13 30.74 12.07
CA LEU A 119 -92.84 29.22 12.24
C LEU A 119 -92.31 28.60 10.83
N SER A 120 -91.88 27.35 10.40
CA SER A 120 -91.32 25.96 10.75
C SER A 120 -91.07 25.10 9.40
N SER A 121 -90.39 23.93 9.10
CA SER A 121 -89.43 22.86 9.66
C SER A 121 -88.68 21.91 8.56
N PRO A 122 -88.41 20.52 8.56
CA PRO A 122 -87.14 19.86 8.00
C PRO A 122 -87.04 18.43 7.24
N SER A 123 -85.84 18.03 6.66
CA SER A 123 -85.15 16.64 6.54
C SER A 123 -84.70 15.91 5.20
N CYS A 124 -83.43 15.36 5.18
CA CYS A 124 -82.69 14.25 4.45
C CYS A 124 -82.62 14.01 2.88
N GLY A 125 -81.44 13.57 2.34
CA GLY A 125 -81.19 13.07 0.94
C GLY A 125 -79.69 12.84 0.55
N SER A 126 -79.32 12.17 -0.57
CA SER A 126 -77.90 11.85 -0.93
C SER A 126 -77.49 11.70 -2.43
N SER A 127 -76.16 11.69 -2.67
CA SER A 127 -75.39 11.12 -3.82
C SER A 127 -75.09 11.93 -5.10
N THR A 128 -73.97 11.55 -5.74
CA THR A 128 -73.49 11.78 -7.13
C THR A 128 -72.30 12.75 -7.35
N LEU A 129 -71.33 12.30 -8.16
CA LEU A 129 -70.07 12.97 -8.50
C LEU A 129 -69.87 12.98 -10.03
N GLN A 130 -69.73 14.15 -10.68
CA GLN A 130 -68.65 14.40 -11.66
C GLN A 130 -68.61 15.82 -12.28
N ARG A 131 -67.37 16.22 -12.63
CA ARG A 131 -66.93 17.11 -13.73
C ARG A 131 -67.04 18.66 -13.65
N VAL A 132 -65.83 19.25 -13.55
CA VAL A 132 -65.20 20.17 -14.54
C VAL A 132 -65.13 21.69 -14.22
N ARG A 133 -63.92 22.23 -14.46
CA ARG A 133 -63.46 23.64 -14.59
C ARG A 133 -63.17 24.48 -13.32
N ASP A 134 -61.89 24.47 -12.95
CA ASP A 134 -60.92 25.58 -13.11
C ASP A 134 -61.07 26.93 -12.35
N ILE A 135 -59.96 27.31 -11.69
CA ILE A 135 -59.40 28.68 -11.50
C ILE A 135 -59.92 29.55 -10.32
N ASP A 136 -59.23 29.36 -9.17
CA ASP A 136 -58.43 30.36 -8.41
C ASP A 136 -58.92 31.24 -7.22
N VAL A 137 -57.94 31.48 -6.31
CA VAL A 137 -57.72 32.64 -5.38
C VAL A 137 -58.61 32.81 -4.11
N ILE A 138 -58.06 32.38 -2.94
CA ILE A 138 -57.57 33.20 -1.77
C ILE A 138 -58.48 34.35 -1.24
N PRO A 139 -58.70 34.64 0.10
CA PRO A 139 -57.76 34.52 1.26
C PRO A 139 -58.27 34.18 2.71
N LYS A 140 -57.30 33.78 3.57
CA LYS A 140 -57.07 34.11 5.02
C LYS A 140 -58.05 33.68 6.18
N PRO A 141 -57.51 33.32 7.38
CA PRO A 141 -58.28 32.94 8.58
C PRO A 141 -58.25 33.98 9.74
N ALA A 142 -58.96 33.70 10.85
CA ALA A 142 -58.96 34.51 12.09
C ALA A 142 -58.82 33.70 13.40
N LYS A 143 -58.30 34.37 14.44
CA LYS A 143 -57.93 33.86 15.78
C LYS A 143 -59.15 33.56 16.68
N ARG A 144 -58.98 32.69 17.70
CA ARG A 144 -59.12 33.06 19.14
C ARG A 144 -58.74 31.94 20.12
N ARG A 145 -58.69 32.25 21.43
CA ARG A 145 -58.14 31.39 22.50
C ARG A 145 -58.88 31.59 23.85
N ARG A 146 -59.20 30.47 24.52
CA ARG A 146 -59.46 30.28 25.97
C ARG A 146 -60.79 30.75 26.62
N SER A 147 -61.04 30.08 27.75
CA SER A 147 -62.18 30.02 28.69
C SER A 147 -62.19 31.19 29.73
N ARG A 148 -63.11 31.34 30.71
CA ARG A 148 -63.65 30.36 31.69
C ARG A 148 -64.87 30.90 32.53
N VAL A 149 -65.93 30.09 32.70
CA VAL A 149 -66.68 29.74 33.95
C VAL A 149 -67.36 30.81 34.88
N VAL A 150 -68.68 30.61 35.12
CA VAL A 150 -69.53 30.94 36.33
C VAL A 150 -69.90 32.42 36.66
N SER A 151 -71.09 32.78 37.22
CA SER A 151 -72.48 32.22 37.17
C SER A 151 -73.58 33.19 37.74
N SER A 152 -74.86 32.78 37.67
CA SER A 152 -75.99 33.00 38.61
C SER A 152 -76.56 34.41 38.98
N SER A 153 -77.76 34.69 38.44
CA SER A 153 -79.02 35.18 39.09
C SER A 153 -79.24 36.62 39.64
N SER A 154 -80.01 37.40 38.84
CA SER A 154 -81.27 38.17 39.15
C SER A 154 -81.36 39.48 39.99
N GLU A 155 -81.53 40.60 39.27
CA GLU A 155 -82.63 41.64 39.33
C GLU A 155 -82.90 42.65 40.50
N SER A 156 -82.59 43.95 40.24
CA SER A 156 -83.41 45.20 40.48
C SER A 156 -83.77 45.72 41.91
N SER A 157 -84.09 47.02 42.22
CA SER A 157 -83.77 48.38 41.70
C SER A 157 -84.33 49.54 42.57
N GLY A 158 -83.58 50.64 42.89
CA GLY A 158 -84.18 52.01 43.11
C GLY A 158 -83.72 52.98 44.26
N ARG A 159 -83.61 54.29 43.91
CA ARG A 159 -83.56 55.57 44.73
C ARG A 159 -82.38 55.91 45.71
N ARG A 160 -81.67 57.04 45.45
CA ARG A 160 -80.94 57.96 46.41
C ARG A 160 -80.17 59.11 45.67
N ARG A 161 -80.10 60.34 46.20
CA ARG A 161 -79.16 61.45 45.78
C ARG A 161 -79.01 62.55 46.88
N ALA A 162 -77.79 62.94 47.27
CA ALA A 162 -77.48 64.21 47.97
C ALA A 162 -75.96 64.51 48.14
N GLY A 163 -75.26 63.82 49.04
CA GLY A 163 -73.95 64.26 49.57
C GLY A 163 -72.74 63.92 48.69
N LYS A 164 -72.41 64.78 47.71
CA LYS A 164 -71.23 64.60 46.82
C LYS A 164 -70.11 65.65 46.96
N GLU A 165 -70.42 66.89 47.31
CA GLU A 165 -69.54 68.04 47.02
C GLU A 165 -68.18 68.04 47.75
N VAL A 166 -68.19 67.92 49.08
CA VAL A 166 -67.01 68.13 49.95
C VAL A 166 -65.85 67.17 49.63
N LYS A 167 -66.13 66.02 49.01
CA LYS A 167 -65.13 65.01 48.65
C LYS A 167 -64.08 65.55 47.65
N HIS A 168 -64.47 66.48 46.78
CA HIS A 168 -63.69 66.79 45.58
C HIS A 168 -62.43 67.64 45.84
N GLN A 169 -62.47 68.58 46.79
CA GLN A 169 -61.34 69.49 47.05
C GLN A 169 -60.13 68.79 47.71
N LEU A 170 -60.36 67.72 48.48
CA LEU A 170 -59.27 66.94 49.09
C LEU A 170 -58.51 66.10 48.06
N GLU A 171 -59.21 65.59 47.04
CA GLU A 171 -58.62 64.79 45.95
C GLU A 171 -57.61 65.63 45.14
N GLN A 172 -57.91 66.92 44.92
CA GLN A 172 -57.05 67.81 44.13
C GLN A 172 -55.69 68.12 44.80
N LYS A 173 -55.64 68.22 46.15
CA LYS A 173 -54.37 68.42 46.88
C LYS A 173 -53.51 67.15 46.92
N ALA A 174 -54.12 65.97 47.01
CA ALA A 174 -53.38 64.70 46.97
C ALA A 174 -52.63 64.52 45.64
N LEU A 175 -53.33 64.74 44.51
CA LEU A 175 -52.75 64.71 43.16
C LEU A 175 -51.53 65.63 43.00
N SER A 176 -51.54 66.82 43.61
CA SER A 176 -50.41 67.76 43.52
C SER A 176 -49.14 67.25 44.19
N LEU A 177 -49.26 66.50 45.30
CA LEU A 177 -48.11 65.96 46.04
C LEU A 177 -47.54 64.72 45.34
N GLU A 178 -48.42 63.88 44.76
CA GLU A 178 -48.07 62.71 43.96
C GLU A 178 -47.31 63.10 42.67
N LEU A 179 -47.70 64.20 42.04
CA LEU A 179 -47.02 64.77 40.86
C LEU A 179 -45.63 65.35 41.22
N ALA A 180 -45.42 65.81 42.45
CA ALA A 180 -44.10 66.26 42.92
C ALA A 180 -43.14 65.08 43.21
N THR A 181 -43.63 64.01 43.87
CA THR A 181 -42.79 62.84 44.18
C THR A 181 -42.45 61.99 42.95
N THR A 182 -43.31 61.95 41.93
CA THR A 182 -43.00 61.32 40.64
C THR A 182 -41.91 62.09 39.87
N ARG A 183 -41.92 63.44 39.90
CA ARG A 183 -40.85 64.25 39.27
C ARG A 183 -39.48 64.04 39.89
N ALA A 184 -39.38 63.84 41.20
CA ALA A 184 -38.11 63.53 41.86
C ALA A 184 -37.54 62.20 41.35
N LYS A 185 -38.35 61.13 41.41
CA LYS A 185 -37.96 59.79 40.91
C LYS A 185 -37.56 59.80 39.43
N LEU A 186 -38.21 60.62 38.60
CA LEU A 186 -37.86 60.78 37.20
C LEU A 186 -36.46 61.39 37.01
N ALA A 187 -36.09 62.38 37.83
CA ALA A 187 -34.76 62.97 37.80
C ALA A 187 -33.68 61.97 38.25
N ASP A 188 -33.98 61.16 39.28
CA ASP A 188 -33.08 60.10 39.76
C ASP A 188 -32.84 59.03 38.68
N THR A 189 -33.90 58.58 37.97
CA THR A 189 -33.75 57.61 36.87
C THR A 189 -33.06 58.21 35.65
N GLU A 190 -33.26 59.50 35.36
CA GLU A 190 -32.51 60.21 34.32
C GLU A 190 -31.01 60.34 34.62
N LEU A 191 -30.61 60.36 35.90
CA LEU A 191 -29.19 60.38 36.28
C LEU A 191 -28.57 58.99 36.10
N ALA A 192 -29.19 57.95 36.64
CA ALA A 192 -28.75 56.56 36.47
C ALA A 192 -28.60 56.17 34.98
N LEU A 193 -29.56 56.56 34.12
CA LEU A 193 -29.51 56.31 32.69
C LEU A 193 -28.31 57.00 31.98
N LYS A 194 -27.82 58.13 32.52
CA LYS A 194 -26.64 58.84 31.99
C LYS A 194 -25.34 58.14 32.43
N GLU A 195 -25.30 57.63 33.66
CA GLU A 195 -24.18 56.85 34.19
C GLU A 195 -24.02 55.51 33.46
N GLU A 196 -25.11 54.75 33.26
CA GLU A 196 -25.12 53.53 32.43
C GLU A 196 -24.66 53.79 31.00
N LEU A 197 -25.12 54.90 30.38
CA LEU A 197 -24.75 55.26 29.01
C LEU A 197 -23.29 55.73 28.90
N GLN A 198 -22.73 56.32 29.97
CA GLN A 198 -21.29 56.61 30.05
C GLN A 198 -20.46 55.35 30.26
N HIS A 199 -20.91 54.42 31.10
CA HIS A 199 -20.26 53.11 31.30
C HIS A 199 -20.25 52.30 30.00
N GLY A 200 -21.38 52.19 29.30
CA GLY A 200 -21.46 51.50 27.99
C GLY A 200 -20.55 52.10 26.90
N ARG A 201 -20.27 53.42 26.94
CA ARG A 201 -19.27 54.04 26.06
C ARG A 201 -17.83 53.61 26.40
N SER A 202 -17.54 53.35 27.68
CA SER A 202 -16.24 52.81 28.10
C SER A 202 -16.04 51.39 27.57
N LEU A 203 -17.05 50.51 27.74
CA LEU A 203 -17.00 49.13 27.24
C LEU A 203 -16.80 49.08 25.72
N VAL A 204 -17.44 49.97 24.95
CA VAL A 204 -17.21 50.08 23.49
C VAL A 204 -15.74 50.42 23.15
N MET A 205 -15.10 51.33 23.90
CA MET A 205 -13.67 51.63 23.68
C MET A 205 -12.74 50.48 24.11
N GLU A 206 -13.17 49.66 25.07
CA GLU A 206 -12.47 48.44 25.50
C GLU A 206 -12.55 47.37 24.40
N CYS A 207 -13.76 47.10 23.87
CA CYS A 207 -13.98 46.21 22.75
C CYS A 207 -13.12 46.57 21.53
N THR A 208 -13.09 47.85 21.11
CA THR A 208 -12.27 48.25 19.94
C THR A 208 -10.78 47.99 20.14
N LYS A 209 -10.25 48.11 21.37
CA LYS A 209 -8.85 47.79 21.68
C LYS A 209 -8.59 46.28 21.68
N LEU A 210 -9.58 45.47 22.04
CA LEU A 210 -9.50 44.00 21.95
C LEU A 210 -9.59 43.53 20.49
N GLU A 211 -10.39 44.19 19.66
CA GLU A 211 -10.45 43.95 18.21
C GLU A 211 -9.13 44.30 17.51
N GLU A 212 -8.51 45.45 17.84
CA GLU A 212 -7.17 45.83 17.36
C GLU A 212 -6.10 44.80 17.78
N LYS A 213 -6.11 44.35 19.05
CA LYS A 213 -5.20 43.28 19.54
C LYS A 213 -5.40 41.96 18.80
N LEU A 214 -6.66 41.54 18.63
CA LEU A 214 -7.01 40.31 17.91
C LEU A 214 -6.49 40.36 16.47
N SER A 215 -6.69 41.48 15.77
CA SER A 215 -6.17 41.68 14.41
C SER A 215 -4.64 41.65 14.35
N MET A 216 -3.92 42.12 15.37
CA MET A 216 -2.46 42.05 15.42
C MET A 216 -1.94 40.62 15.64
N GLU A 217 -2.57 39.82 16.51
CA GLU A 217 -2.15 38.43 16.72
C GLU A 217 -2.58 37.50 15.57
N GLU A 218 -3.73 37.73 14.95
CA GLU A 218 -4.11 37.03 13.72
C GLU A 218 -3.12 37.31 12.57
N ALA A 219 -2.61 38.55 12.46
CA ALA A 219 -1.54 38.87 11.51
C ALA A 219 -0.19 38.18 11.87
N ARG A 220 0.21 38.17 13.15
CA ARG A 220 1.43 37.49 13.62
C ARG A 220 1.38 35.98 13.38
N ARG A 221 0.25 35.34 13.69
CA ARG A 221 -0.04 33.94 13.37
C ARG A 221 0.22 33.64 11.89
N THR A 222 -0.35 34.43 10.98
CA THR A 222 -0.18 34.20 9.54
C THR A 222 1.27 34.34 9.04
N SER A 223 2.13 35.10 9.75
CA SER A 223 3.57 35.13 9.47
C SER A 223 4.24 33.80 9.87
N ILE A 224 3.99 33.33 11.10
CA ILE A 224 4.57 32.08 11.63
C ILE A 224 4.10 30.87 10.81
N GLU A 225 2.84 30.85 10.35
CA GLU A 225 2.32 29.82 9.45
C GLU A 225 3.02 29.85 8.08
N ALA A 226 3.36 31.03 7.55
CA ALA A 226 4.11 31.17 6.30
C ALA A 226 5.60 30.75 6.44
N ASP A 227 6.24 31.15 7.53
CA ASP A 227 7.63 30.78 7.83
C ASP A 227 7.76 29.25 8.00
N SER A 228 6.87 28.62 8.78
CA SER A 228 6.81 27.17 8.98
C SER A 228 6.53 26.39 7.68
N GLU A 229 5.69 26.95 6.80
CA GLU A 229 5.43 26.41 5.47
C GLU A 229 6.66 26.48 4.54
N GLU A 230 7.53 27.49 4.70
CA GLU A 230 8.83 27.52 4.00
C GLU A 230 9.82 26.52 4.60
N THR A 231 9.94 26.42 5.93
CA THR A 231 10.77 25.39 6.61
C THR A 231 10.40 24.00 6.12
N ARG A 232 9.10 23.68 6.02
CA ARG A 232 8.62 22.39 5.50
C ARG A 232 9.11 22.12 4.07
N LYS A 233 8.99 23.11 3.17
CA LYS A 233 9.44 22.97 1.76
C LYS A 233 10.95 22.74 1.65
N ARG A 234 11.74 23.41 2.49
CA ARG A 234 13.20 23.21 2.56
C ARG A 234 13.55 21.79 3.03
N ALA A 235 12.85 21.29 4.05
CA ALA A 235 13.02 19.94 4.56
C ALA A 235 12.61 18.86 3.54
N ASP A 236 11.47 19.03 2.85
CA ASP A 236 10.97 18.09 1.83
C ASP A 236 11.94 17.97 0.63
N ASP A 237 12.50 19.10 0.16
CA ASP A 237 13.49 19.11 -0.92
C ASP A 237 14.85 18.52 -0.47
N LEU A 238 15.30 18.82 0.76
CA LEU A 238 16.50 18.22 1.32
C LEU A 238 16.36 16.69 1.50
N ALA A 239 15.20 16.22 1.97
CA ALA A 239 14.88 14.80 2.06
C ALA A 239 14.84 14.12 0.67
N THR A 240 14.26 14.78 -0.34
CA THR A 240 14.24 14.32 -1.72
C THR A 240 15.66 14.19 -2.29
N ARG A 241 16.52 15.18 -2.05
CA ARG A 241 17.95 15.14 -2.42
C ARG A 241 18.69 14.00 -1.70
N LEU A 242 18.45 13.80 -0.40
CA LEU A 242 19.05 12.71 0.37
C LEU A 242 18.63 11.34 -0.18
N GLN A 243 17.34 11.15 -0.50
CA GLN A 243 16.81 9.90 -1.05
C GLN A 243 17.39 9.58 -2.44
N ALA A 244 17.61 10.60 -3.28
CA ALA A 244 18.31 10.44 -4.55
C ALA A 244 19.77 9.98 -4.34
N THR A 245 20.50 10.57 -3.38
CA THR A 245 21.86 10.14 -3.02
C THR A 245 21.91 8.72 -2.47
N VAL A 246 20.96 8.33 -1.61
CA VAL A 246 20.85 6.94 -1.11
C VAL A 246 20.56 5.96 -2.25
N SER A 247 19.68 6.31 -3.20
CA SER A 247 19.42 5.48 -4.39
C SER A 247 20.64 5.35 -5.31
N TYR A 248 21.43 6.42 -5.47
CA TYR A 248 22.69 6.39 -6.21
C TYR A 248 23.72 5.45 -5.53
N LEU A 249 23.98 5.65 -4.24
CA LEU A 249 24.92 4.82 -3.46
C LEU A 249 24.48 3.34 -3.38
N ALA A 250 23.18 3.06 -3.37
CA ALA A 250 22.66 1.71 -3.46
C ALA A 250 22.98 1.04 -4.80
N LYS A 251 22.79 1.75 -5.92
CA LYS A 251 23.16 1.27 -7.27
C LYS A 251 24.67 1.11 -7.43
N GLU A 252 25.46 2.02 -6.87
CA GLU A 252 26.92 1.92 -6.87
C GLU A 252 27.40 0.71 -6.06
N ARG A 253 26.79 0.46 -4.89
CA ARG A 253 27.04 -0.76 -4.08
C ARG A 253 26.64 -2.03 -4.83
N GLU A 254 25.50 -2.04 -5.51
CA GLU A 254 25.04 -3.17 -6.34
C GLU A 254 26.01 -3.42 -7.51
N GLN A 255 26.43 -2.36 -8.22
CA GLN A 255 27.43 -2.45 -9.29
C GLN A 255 28.78 -2.94 -8.76
N LYS A 256 29.21 -2.48 -7.57
CA LYS A 256 30.42 -2.95 -6.91
C LYS A 256 30.31 -4.42 -6.51
N GLN A 257 29.20 -4.86 -5.92
CA GLN A 257 28.96 -6.27 -5.62
C GLN A 257 28.91 -7.14 -6.87
N LEU A 258 28.33 -6.64 -7.97
CA LEU A 258 28.33 -7.30 -9.27
C LEU A 258 29.74 -7.35 -9.89
N ALA A 259 30.57 -6.31 -9.71
CA ALA A 259 31.95 -6.27 -10.16
C ALA A 259 32.87 -7.17 -9.31
N GLU A 260 32.69 -7.21 -7.99
CA GLU A 260 33.37 -8.12 -7.06
C GLU A 260 32.96 -9.57 -7.34
N LYS A 261 31.67 -9.85 -7.56
CA LYS A 261 31.21 -11.16 -8.03
C LYS A 261 31.85 -11.54 -9.36
N LYS A 262 31.82 -10.65 -10.38
CA LYS A 262 32.50 -10.88 -11.66
C LYS A 262 34.00 -11.08 -11.49
N LEU A 263 34.65 -10.41 -10.55
CA LEU A 263 36.08 -10.57 -10.26
C LEU A 263 36.38 -11.93 -9.60
N ILE A 264 35.54 -12.36 -8.66
CA ILE A 264 35.61 -13.70 -8.05
C ILE A 264 35.34 -14.77 -9.12
N ASP A 265 34.31 -14.60 -9.95
CA ASP A 265 34.00 -15.46 -11.08
C ASP A 265 35.19 -15.54 -12.04
N ILE A 266 35.84 -14.42 -12.40
CA ILE A 266 37.05 -14.38 -13.24
C ILE A 266 38.27 -15.02 -12.56
N GLN A 267 38.36 -14.97 -11.22
CA GLN A 267 39.43 -15.63 -10.46
C GLN A 267 39.21 -17.15 -10.36
N LEU A 268 37.97 -17.61 -10.26
CA LEU A 268 37.56 -19.01 -10.40
C LEU A 268 37.84 -19.53 -11.82
N GLN A 269 37.39 -18.79 -12.85
CA GLN A 269 37.54 -19.14 -14.27
C GLN A 269 39.01 -19.37 -14.68
N LYS A 270 39.96 -18.63 -14.09
CA LYS A 270 41.37 -18.72 -14.46
C LYS A 270 42.15 -19.88 -13.81
N ARG A 271 41.61 -20.61 -12.81
CA ARG A 271 42.46 -21.40 -11.88
C ARG A 271 41.89 -22.78 -11.47
N SER A 272 42.61 -23.81 -11.93
CA SER A 272 42.60 -25.23 -11.50
C SER A 272 41.40 -26.11 -11.88
N ALA A 273 41.63 -26.99 -12.85
CA ALA A 273 40.69 -28.02 -13.30
C ALA A 273 40.77 -29.31 -12.43
N SER A 274 40.20 -29.28 -11.22
CA SER A 274 40.04 -30.51 -10.42
C SER A 274 38.70 -30.63 -9.66
N HIS A 275 38.33 -29.69 -8.79
CA HIS A 275 37.22 -29.91 -7.84
C HIS A 275 36.21 -28.75 -7.67
N GLY A 276 36.32 -27.68 -8.46
CA GLY A 276 35.37 -26.55 -8.57
C GLY A 276 35.08 -25.71 -7.30
N ALA A 277 35.45 -26.19 -6.12
CA ALA A 277 35.36 -25.45 -4.87
C ALA A 277 36.57 -24.53 -4.67
N CYS A 278 36.28 -23.37 -4.09
CA CYS A 278 37.26 -22.35 -3.75
C CYS A 278 37.30 -22.14 -2.23
N TRP A 279 38.44 -22.47 -1.65
CA TRP A 279 38.79 -22.07 -0.29
C TRP A 279 39.11 -20.59 -0.26
N GLN A 280 38.60 -19.93 0.78
CA GLN A 280 38.76 -18.49 0.99
C GLN A 280 39.17 -18.22 2.44
N TYR A 281 39.91 -17.13 2.67
CA TYR A 281 40.29 -16.64 4.00
C TYR A 281 39.85 -15.18 4.17
N GLU A 282 39.58 -14.77 5.41
CA GLU A 282 39.12 -13.42 5.68
C GLU A 282 40.28 -12.41 5.80
N MET A 283 40.15 -11.28 5.12
CA MET A 283 41.01 -10.11 5.27
C MET A 283 40.17 -8.84 5.27
N ASP A 284 40.27 -8.10 6.37
CA ASP A 284 39.79 -6.74 6.53
C ASP A 284 38.29 -6.55 6.17
N GLY A 285 37.48 -7.58 6.48
CA GLY A 285 36.04 -7.66 6.22
C GLY A 285 35.64 -8.38 4.92
N TYR A 286 36.61 -8.83 4.12
CA TYR A 286 36.42 -9.44 2.81
C TYR A 286 36.96 -10.86 2.72
N TRP A 287 36.38 -11.69 1.87
CA TRP A 287 36.84 -13.06 1.61
C TRP A 287 37.73 -13.12 0.37
N HIS A 288 38.94 -13.65 0.53
CA HIS A 288 39.94 -13.75 -0.53
C HIS A 288 40.27 -15.22 -0.84
N PRO A 289 40.37 -15.62 -2.12
CA PRO A 289 40.73 -16.98 -2.50
C PRO A 289 42.18 -17.31 -2.13
N PHE A 290 42.44 -18.59 -1.82
CA PHE A 290 43.80 -19.12 -1.79
C PHE A 290 44.42 -19.15 -3.21
N SER A 291 45.75 -19.26 -3.31
CA SER A 291 46.42 -19.52 -4.60
C SER A 291 46.07 -20.92 -5.11
N PRO A 292 46.21 -21.23 -6.42
CA PRO A 292 45.83 -22.54 -6.99
C PRO A 292 46.36 -23.74 -6.21
N GLU A 293 47.63 -23.66 -5.86
CA GLU A 293 48.42 -24.68 -5.17
C GLU A 293 47.95 -24.81 -3.71
N GLY A 294 47.63 -23.66 -3.09
CA GLY A 294 47.05 -23.60 -1.75
C GLY A 294 45.61 -24.13 -1.72
N ASN A 295 44.80 -23.87 -2.74
CA ASN A 295 43.43 -24.37 -2.86
C ASN A 295 43.39 -25.89 -3.03
N GLU A 296 44.32 -26.44 -3.82
CA GLU A 296 44.49 -27.88 -3.97
C GLU A 296 44.96 -28.56 -2.67
N GLN A 297 45.96 -27.98 -1.98
CA GLN A 297 46.39 -28.47 -0.66
C GLN A 297 45.27 -28.37 0.41
N MET A 298 44.53 -27.26 0.45
CA MET A 298 43.34 -27.11 1.30
C MET A 298 42.32 -28.21 1.01
N GLN A 299 42.05 -28.48 -0.27
CA GLN A 299 41.08 -29.49 -0.70
C GLN A 299 41.50 -30.90 -0.30
N GLN A 300 42.76 -31.27 -0.55
CA GLN A 300 43.31 -32.58 -0.17
C GLN A 300 43.30 -32.77 1.36
N ALA A 301 43.75 -31.77 2.11
CA ALA A 301 43.80 -31.82 3.57
C ALA A 301 42.40 -31.83 4.21
N TYR A 302 41.42 -31.11 3.66
CA TYR A 302 40.04 -31.14 4.14
C TYR A 302 39.35 -32.47 3.84
N LEU A 303 39.65 -33.12 2.71
CA LEU A 303 39.17 -34.47 2.43
C LEU A 303 39.73 -35.48 3.45
N ALA A 304 41.02 -35.39 3.76
CA ALA A 304 41.63 -36.20 4.82
C ALA A 304 41.01 -35.92 6.21
N TYR A 305 40.72 -34.66 6.55
CA TYR A 305 39.95 -34.29 7.75
C TYR A 305 38.54 -34.89 7.77
N CYS A 306 37.86 -34.93 6.62
CA CYS A 306 36.52 -35.50 6.52
C CYS A 306 36.51 -37.03 6.68
N GLU A 307 37.62 -37.72 6.37
CA GLU A 307 37.78 -39.17 6.55
C GLU A 307 38.32 -39.54 7.94
N ASP A 308 39.28 -38.78 8.50
CA ASP A 308 39.78 -38.90 9.88
C ASP A 308 39.85 -37.54 10.59
N PRO A 309 38.77 -37.13 11.29
CA PRO A 309 38.74 -35.86 12.03
C PRO A 309 39.67 -35.81 13.25
N GLN A 310 40.20 -36.94 13.72
CA GLN A 310 41.05 -37.00 14.91
C GLN A 310 42.51 -36.73 14.55
N ASN A 311 43.03 -37.43 13.54
CA ASN A 311 44.43 -37.29 13.12
C ASN A 311 44.64 -36.16 12.11
N SER A 312 43.63 -35.82 11.30
CA SER A 312 43.75 -34.81 10.23
C SER A 312 43.09 -33.46 10.57
N ARG A 313 42.82 -33.16 11.86
CA ARG A 313 42.25 -31.85 12.29
C ARG A 313 43.04 -30.65 11.77
N CYS A 314 44.37 -30.75 11.81
CA CYS A 314 45.27 -29.67 11.42
C CYS A 314 46.20 -30.12 10.29
N ALA A 315 46.49 -29.19 9.38
CA ALA A 315 47.41 -29.42 8.25
C ALA A 315 48.32 -28.21 8.04
N SER A 316 49.55 -28.42 7.58
CA SER A 316 50.37 -27.34 7.03
C SER A 316 50.19 -27.28 5.52
N ILE A 317 50.01 -26.06 4.99
CA ILE A 317 49.88 -25.79 3.56
C ILE A 317 50.79 -24.65 3.12
N VAL A 318 51.21 -24.65 1.86
CA VAL A 318 51.95 -23.55 1.23
C VAL A 318 51.05 -22.88 0.20
N ALA A 319 50.69 -21.62 0.45
CA ALA A 319 49.85 -20.82 -0.45
C ALA A 319 50.53 -19.49 -0.76
N GLY A 320 50.72 -19.17 -2.04
CA GLY A 320 51.49 -18.00 -2.49
C GLY A 320 52.92 -17.97 -1.92
N GLY A 321 53.58 -19.13 -1.83
CA GLY A 321 54.94 -19.26 -1.28
C GLY A 321 55.08 -19.13 0.23
N VAL A 322 53.97 -19.03 0.98
CA VAL A 322 53.98 -18.85 2.44
C VAL A 322 53.27 -19.99 3.16
N GLU A 323 53.94 -20.56 4.16
CA GLU A 323 53.40 -21.64 5.00
C GLU A 323 52.30 -21.14 5.96
N ARG A 324 51.24 -21.93 6.10
CA ARG A 324 50.12 -21.69 7.02
C ARG A 324 49.70 -23.01 7.67
N ILE A 325 49.49 -22.97 8.98
CA ILE A 325 48.87 -24.07 9.74
C ILE A 325 47.36 -23.83 9.75
N VAL A 326 46.60 -24.78 9.22
CA VAL A 326 45.14 -24.78 9.14
C VAL A 326 44.57 -25.66 10.24
N ASP A 327 43.46 -25.25 10.84
CA ASP A 327 42.63 -26.05 11.74
C ASP A 327 41.21 -26.11 11.18
N PHE A 328 40.77 -27.30 10.79
CA PHE A 328 39.46 -27.53 10.15
C PHE A 328 38.31 -27.69 11.15
N LEU A 329 38.58 -27.90 12.45
CA LEU A 329 37.55 -27.86 13.48
C LEU A 329 37.21 -26.40 13.84
N GLU A 330 38.23 -25.56 13.95
CA GLU A 330 38.08 -24.13 14.25
C GLU A 330 37.78 -23.27 13.01
N MET A 331 37.90 -23.84 11.81
CA MET A 331 37.81 -23.15 10.51
C MET A 331 38.70 -21.90 10.46
N LYS A 332 39.97 -22.06 10.82
CA LYS A 332 40.98 -20.98 10.86
C LYS A 332 42.29 -21.41 10.20
N GLN A 333 43.02 -20.43 9.63
CA GLN A 333 44.40 -20.59 9.19
C GLN A 333 45.31 -19.61 9.92
N THR A 334 46.50 -20.07 10.31
CA THR A 334 47.51 -19.29 11.02
C THR A 334 48.80 -19.23 10.20
N ASN A 335 49.23 -18.02 9.86
CA ASN A 335 50.47 -17.79 9.13
C ASN A 335 51.69 -18.23 9.97
N ALA A 336 52.53 -19.12 9.45
CA ALA A 336 53.57 -19.78 10.24
C ALA A 336 54.60 -18.80 10.85
N GLY A 337 55.05 -17.80 10.07
CA GLY A 337 56.06 -16.83 10.49
C GLY A 337 55.52 -15.66 11.32
N THR A 338 54.39 -15.05 10.91
CA THR A 338 53.82 -13.87 11.60
C THR A 338 52.86 -14.21 12.74
N ARG A 339 52.50 -15.49 12.90
CA ARG A 339 51.50 -16.02 13.86
C ARG A 339 50.10 -15.39 13.76
N LYS A 340 49.81 -14.60 12.72
CA LYS A 340 48.48 -14.03 12.47
C LYS A 340 47.50 -15.12 12.03
N THR A 341 46.43 -15.30 12.80
CA THR A 341 45.31 -16.20 12.49
C THR A 341 44.20 -15.45 11.75
N ARG A 342 43.53 -16.11 10.80
CA ARG A 342 42.39 -15.61 10.02
C ARG A 342 41.34 -16.72 9.86
N PRO A 343 40.03 -16.42 9.91
CA PRO A 343 38.98 -17.35 9.51
C PRO A 343 39.17 -17.87 8.07
N ILE A 344 38.68 -19.08 7.81
CA ILE A 344 38.58 -19.69 6.47
C ILE A 344 37.17 -20.23 6.24
N HIS A 345 36.76 -20.33 4.99
CA HIS A 345 35.60 -21.13 4.58
C HIS A 345 35.82 -21.74 3.18
N ILE A 346 34.92 -22.64 2.80
CA ILE A 346 34.86 -23.21 1.45
C ILE A 346 33.60 -22.71 0.74
N ASN A 347 33.78 -22.11 -0.44
CA ASN A 347 32.71 -21.80 -1.37
C ASN A 347 32.70 -22.88 -2.46
N THR A 348 31.64 -23.70 -2.50
CA THR A 348 31.49 -24.80 -3.48
C THR A 348 30.89 -24.34 -4.82
N GLY A 349 30.38 -23.10 -4.92
CA GLY A 349 29.60 -22.68 -6.08
C GLY A 349 28.29 -23.45 -6.28
N ALA A 350 27.82 -24.19 -5.28
CA ALA A 350 26.55 -24.88 -5.30
C ALA A 350 25.35 -23.89 -5.22
N PRO A 351 24.18 -24.21 -5.80
CA PRO A 351 22.97 -23.41 -5.67
C PRO A 351 22.53 -23.23 -4.22
N MET A 352 21.98 -22.07 -3.86
CA MET A 352 21.67 -21.72 -2.46
C MET A 352 20.59 -22.59 -1.80
N GLN A 353 19.78 -23.32 -2.58
CA GLN A 353 18.76 -24.24 -2.04
C GLN A 353 19.27 -25.67 -1.84
N TRP A 354 20.55 -25.97 -2.07
CA TRP A 354 21.09 -27.31 -1.80
C TRP A 354 21.25 -27.56 -0.30
N GLU A 355 20.84 -28.74 0.14
CA GLU A 355 20.86 -29.14 1.56
C GLU A 355 22.13 -29.95 1.91
N SER A 356 22.82 -30.52 0.92
CA SER A 356 24.07 -31.24 1.12
C SER A 356 25.21 -30.31 1.55
N ALA A 357 25.71 -30.53 2.77
CA ALA A 357 26.88 -29.80 3.28
C ALA A 357 28.12 -29.98 2.37
N PRO A 358 29.07 -29.01 2.34
CA PRO A 358 30.27 -29.11 1.50
C PRO A 358 31.06 -30.42 1.65
N ALA A 359 31.18 -30.94 2.88
CA ALA A 359 31.85 -32.22 3.16
C ALA A 359 31.13 -33.46 2.56
N ALA A 360 29.84 -33.34 2.22
CA ALA A 360 29.10 -34.37 1.49
C ALA A 360 29.33 -34.21 -0.02
N LEU A 361 29.11 -33.00 -0.57
CA LEU A 361 29.31 -32.68 -1.99
C LEU A 361 30.71 -33.04 -2.49
N LEU A 362 31.76 -32.69 -1.73
CA LEU A 362 33.15 -32.99 -2.07
C LEU A 362 33.49 -34.48 -2.01
N ARG A 363 32.67 -35.31 -1.35
CA ARG A 363 32.85 -36.76 -1.22
C ARG A 363 31.80 -37.57 -1.96
N GLN A 364 30.98 -36.93 -2.80
CA GLN A 364 30.06 -37.65 -3.69
C GLN A 364 30.84 -38.59 -4.61
N ARG A 365 30.45 -39.86 -4.57
CA ARG A 365 30.93 -40.95 -5.44
C ARG A 365 29.74 -41.44 -6.28
N ASP A 366 29.92 -42.54 -6.98
CA ASP A 366 28.89 -43.24 -7.76
C ASP A 366 27.78 -43.91 -6.90
N ASP A 367 27.37 -43.30 -5.78
CA ASP A 367 26.14 -43.66 -5.06
C ASP A 367 25.00 -42.74 -5.51
N LEU A 368 24.15 -43.29 -6.37
CA LEU A 368 22.93 -42.66 -6.87
C LEU A 368 22.05 -42.04 -5.77
N ARG A 369 21.99 -42.64 -4.57
CA ARG A 369 21.15 -42.13 -3.47
C ARG A 369 21.65 -40.79 -2.93
N SER A 370 22.96 -40.53 -3.01
CA SER A 370 23.58 -39.30 -2.52
C SER A 370 23.23 -38.06 -3.35
N PHE A 371 22.56 -38.23 -4.51
CA PHE A 371 22.12 -37.14 -5.37
C PHE A 371 20.64 -36.75 -5.19
N TYR A 372 19.81 -37.62 -4.59
CA TYR A 372 18.35 -37.44 -4.50
C TYR A 372 17.95 -36.85 -3.14
N VAL A 373 17.56 -35.57 -3.10
CA VAL A 373 17.07 -34.90 -1.88
C VAL A 373 15.57 -34.61 -1.99
N GLU A 374 14.77 -35.21 -1.10
CA GLU A 374 13.29 -35.12 -1.12
C GLU A 374 12.78 -33.70 -0.79
N VAL A 375 12.04 -33.09 -1.73
CA VAL A 375 11.47 -31.75 -1.58
C VAL A 375 10.22 -31.80 -0.69
N LYS A 376 10.29 -31.11 0.45
CA LYS A 376 9.20 -31.01 1.45
C LYS A 376 8.51 -29.65 1.49
N ASP A 377 8.99 -28.68 0.71
CA ASP A 377 8.38 -27.35 0.65
C ASP A 377 7.01 -27.41 -0.05
N ALA A 378 5.96 -27.10 0.70
CA ALA A 378 4.59 -27.15 0.20
C ALA A 378 4.32 -26.15 -0.94
N SER A 379 4.98 -24.98 -0.93
CA SER A 379 4.82 -23.97 -1.99
C SER A 379 5.46 -24.43 -3.31
N LEU A 380 6.53 -25.21 -3.24
CA LEU A 380 7.26 -25.74 -4.38
C LEU A 380 6.58 -27.01 -4.92
N LEU A 381 6.05 -27.86 -4.04
CA LEU A 381 5.15 -28.96 -4.42
C LEU A 381 3.90 -28.45 -5.15
N GLU A 382 3.39 -27.27 -4.78
CA GLU A 382 2.31 -26.61 -5.52
C GLU A 382 2.73 -26.20 -6.95
N VAL A 383 3.97 -25.71 -7.15
CA VAL A 383 4.53 -25.43 -8.50
C VAL A 383 4.55 -26.70 -9.34
N PHE A 384 5.04 -27.81 -8.79
CA PHE A 384 5.15 -29.05 -9.54
C PHE A 384 3.77 -29.59 -9.97
N ASN A 385 2.75 -29.49 -9.12
CA ASN A 385 1.37 -29.80 -9.52
C ASN A 385 0.87 -28.82 -10.59
N ARG A 386 1.08 -27.50 -10.42
CA ARG A 386 0.70 -26.48 -11.41
C ARG A 386 1.34 -26.72 -12.78
N LEU A 387 2.60 -27.13 -12.84
CA LEU A 387 3.27 -27.48 -14.10
C LEU A 387 2.65 -28.71 -14.79
N LEU A 388 2.29 -29.75 -14.04
CA LEU A 388 1.69 -30.96 -14.63
C LEU A 388 0.30 -30.68 -15.24
N TRP A 389 -0.60 -30.02 -14.52
CA TRP A 389 -2.01 -29.91 -14.94
C TRP A 389 -2.38 -28.67 -15.76
N SER A 390 -1.51 -27.66 -15.87
CA SER A 390 -1.83 -26.37 -16.52
C SER A 390 -0.97 -26.00 -17.74
N THR A 391 0.22 -26.58 -17.93
CA THR A 391 1.08 -26.26 -19.09
C THR A 391 0.61 -26.96 -20.38
N GLY A 392 0.90 -26.36 -21.54
CA GLY A 392 0.51 -26.92 -22.84
C GLY A 392 -1.01 -26.98 -23.02
N HIS A 393 -1.47 -28.15 -23.43
CA HIS A 393 -2.88 -28.47 -23.68
C HIS A 393 -3.54 -29.22 -22.52
N ALA A 394 -2.89 -29.33 -21.35
CA ALA A 394 -3.41 -30.10 -20.22
C ALA A 394 -4.80 -29.62 -19.75
N TRP A 395 -5.07 -28.31 -19.87
CA TRP A 395 -6.36 -27.69 -19.53
C TRP A 395 -7.45 -27.86 -20.62
N ASP A 396 -7.07 -28.20 -21.86
CA ASP A 396 -7.98 -28.25 -23.01
C ASP A 396 -8.58 -29.65 -23.20
N VAL A 397 -9.86 -29.76 -22.82
CA VAL A 397 -10.69 -30.97 -22.90
C VAL A 397 -11.02 -31.42 -24.33
N SER A 398 -10.74 -30.61 -25.35
CA SER A 398 -10.87 -31.03 -26.76
C SER A 398 -9.67 -31.85 -27.26
N THR A 399 -8.56 -31.86 -26.51
CA THR A 399 -7.31 -32.53 -26.90
C THR A 399 -7.09 -33.83 -26.13
N GLY A 400 -6.34 -34.76 -26.74
CA GLY A 400 -5.83 -35.96 -26.07
C GLY A 400 -4.77 -35.70 -24.99
N CYS A 401 -4.52 -34.44 -24.62
CA CYS A 401 -3.62 -34.05 -23.54
C CYS A 401 -4.35 -33.84 -22.20
N SER A 402 -5.68 -33.78 -22.20
CA SER A 402 -6.52 -33.51 -21.03
C SER A 402 -6.36 -34.49 -19.87
N HIS A 403 -5.76 -35.66 -20.10
CA HIS A 403 -5.35 -36.60 -19.04
C HIS A 403 -4.43 -35.96 -18.01
N MET A 404 -3.57 -35.02 -18.40
CA MET A 404 -2.69 -34.33 -17.47
C MET A 404 -3.44 -33.46 -16.45
N LYS A 405 -4.72 -33.12 -16.69
CA LYS A 405 -5.55 -32.33 -15.77
C LYS A 405 -5.80 -33.02 -14.42
N THR A 406 -5.71 -34.35 -14.37
CA THR A 406 -5.85 -35.15 -13.13
C THR A 406 -4.51 -35.56 -12.53
N ALA A 407 -3.39 -35.17 -13.15
CA ALA A 407 -2.08 -35.62 -12.73
C ALA A 407 -1.72 -35.13 -11.32
N THR A 408 -1.37 -36.07 -10.45
CA THR A 408 -1.08 -35.83 -9.03
C THR A 408 0.39 -36.17 -8.74
N VAL A 409 1.14 -35.19 -8.22
CA VAL A 409 2.52 -35.41 -7.76
C VAL A 409 2.54 -36.40 -6.59
N LYS A 410 3.39 -37.42 -6.69
CA LYS A 410 3.61 -38.47 -5.66
C LYS A 410 4.85 -38.16 -4.82
N SER A 411 5.95 -37.78 -5.47
CA SER A 411 7.19 -37.37 -4.82
C SER A 411 7.96 -36.42 -5.74
N VAL A 412 8.76 -35.52 -5.16
CA VAL A 412 9.72 -34.71 -5.91
C VAL A 412 11.05 -34.73 -5.18
N HIS A 413 12.12 -34.89 -5.95
CA HIS A 413 13.47 -34.85 -5.45
C HIS A 413 14.24 -33.76 -6.18
N ARG A 414 14.86 -32.84 -5.44
CA ARG A 414 15.91 -31.97 -5.96
C ARG A 414 17.15 -32.82 -6.17
N ILE A 415 17.86 -32.57 -7.26
CA ILE A 415 19.08 -33.29 -7.60
C ILE A 415 20.28 -32.44 -7.23
N GLU A 416 21.19 -33.02 -6.45
CA GLU A 416 22.38 -32.36 -5.92
C GLU A 416 23.67 -33.03 -6.38
N ASN A 417 23.70 -33.54 -7.62
CA ASN A 417 24.92 -34.07 -8.22
C ASN A 417 25.92 -32.94 -8.51
N TYR A 418 26.97 -32.85 -7.69
CA TYR A 418 27.97 -31.79 -7.71
C TYR A 418 28.86 -31.83 -8.96
N GLN A 419 29.25 -33.02 -9.42
CA GLN A 419 30.13 -33.18 -10.60
C GLN A 419 29.41 -32.78 -11.89
N LEU A 420 28.12 -33.10 -12.02
CA LEU A 420 27.31 -32.64 -13.14
C LEU A 420 27.08 -31.13 -13.09
N TRP A 421 26.91 -30.54 -11.89
CA TRP A 421 26.74 -29.10 -11.74
C TRP A 421 27.98 -28.32 -12.19
N GLN A 422 29.17 -28.81 -11.84
CA GLN A 422 30.44 -28.21 -12.28
C GLN A 422 30.64 -28.25 -13.79
N ARG A 423 30.38 -29.41 -14.41
CA ARG A 423 30.46 -29.57 -15.88
C ARG A 423 29.44 -28.67 -16.59
N TYR A 424 28.23 -28.55 -16.04
CA TYR A 424 27.22 -27.63 -16.52
C TYR A 424 27.67 -26.16 -16.43
N GLN A 425 28.15 -25.71 -15.27
CA GLN A 425 28.64 -24.33 -15.07
C GLN A 425 29.85 -24.00 -15.97
N ALA A 426 30.78 -24.94 -16.13
CA ALA A 426 31.89 -24.82 -17.09
C ALA A 426 31.35 -24.65 -18.53
N ARG A 427 30.32 -25.40 -18.92
CA ARG A 427 29.72 -25.26 -20.24
C ARG A 427 29.01 -23.93 -20.45
N LEU A 428 28.30 -23.41 -19.44
CA LEU A 428 27.75 -22.05 -19.47
C LEU A 428 28.86 -21.02 -19.69
N HIS A 429 30.03 -21.19 -19.08
CA HIS A 429 31.18 -20.30 -19.29
C HIS A 429 31.69 -20.37 -20.74
N THR A 430 31.98 -21.56 -21.28
CA THR A 430 32.41 -21.71 -22.68
C THR A 430 31.39 -21.15 -23.68
N MET A 431 30.09 -21.28 -23.42
CA MET A 431 29.05 -20.67 -24.27
C MET A 431 29.11 -19.13 -24.28
N ARG A 432 29.42 -18.49 -23.15
CA ARG A 432 29.66 -17.03 -23.07
C ARG A 432 30.94 -16.62 -23.82
N GLU A 433 32.00 -17.42 -23.72
CA GLU A 433 33.25 -17.19 -24.46
C GLU A 433 33.03 -17.29 -25.98
N ASP A 434 32.32 -18.32 -26.45
CA ASP A 434 31.96 -18.48 -27.87
C ASP A 434 31.09 -17.30 -28.36
N GLN A 435 30.12 -16.83 -27.56
CA GLN A 435 29.30 -15.66 -27.90
C GLN A 435 30.14 -14.39 -28.07
N ALA A 436 31.02 -14.09 -27.12
CA ALA A 436 31.89 -12.91 -27.20
C ALA A 436 32.87 -13.00 -28.39
N LYS A 437 33.43 -14.20 -28.63
CA LYS A 437 34.37 -14.49 -29.71
C LYS A 437 33.76 -14.39 -31.11
N TYR A 438 32.51 -14.79 -31.28
CA TYR A 438 31.80 -14.74 -32.56
C TYR A 438 30.80 -13.57 -32.67
N ASN A 439 30.78 -12.67 -31.68
CA ASN A 439 29.86 -11.52 -31.56
C ASN A 439 28.38 -11.88 -31.77
N LEU A 440 27.92 -12.92 -31.08
CA LEU A 440 26.56 -13.48 -31.25
C LEU A 440 25.54 -12.73 -30.38
N HIS A 441 24.53 -12.13 -31.01
CA HIS A 441 23.37 -11.60 -30.30
C HIS A 441 22.36 -12.70 -30.03
N ILE A 442 22.26 -13.14 -28.77
CA ILE A 442 21.25 -14.11 -28.35
C ILE A 442 19.87 -13.46 -28.31
N THR A 443 18.92 -14.05 -29.04
CA THR A 443 17.50 -13.71 -28.93
C THR A 443 16.83 -14.80 -28.08
N PRO A 444 16.37 -14.49 -26.85
CA PRO A 444 15.80 -15.51 -25.96
C PRO A 444 14.64 -16.25 -26.60
N ALA A 445 14.63 -17.59 -26.53
CA ALA A 445 13.52 -18.36 -27.06
C ALA A 445 12.25 -18.15 -26.21
N ALA A 446 11.14 -17.85 -26.87
CA ALA A 446 9.86 -17.75 -26.19
C ALA A 446 9.44 -19.14 -25.66
N LEU A 447 8.89 -19.19 -24.45
CA LEU A 447 8.17 -20.37 -23.97
C LEU A 447 6.74 -20.31 -24.52
N ASP A 448 6.51 -21.06 -25.59
CA ASP A 448 5.23 -21.07 -26.32
C ASP A 448 4.33 -22.22 -25.82
N LEU A 449 3.01 -22.07 -26.00
CA LEU A 449 1.95 -22.92 -25.45
C LEU A 449 1.97 -23.07 -23.93
N ASP A 450 2.28 -22.00 -23.20
CA ASP A 450 2.34 -22.03 -21.74
C ASP A 450 0.96 -21.89 -21.05
N GLY A 451 -0.03 -22.58 -21.59
CA GLY A 451 -1.43 -22.52 -21.18
C GLY A 451 -2.05 -21.13 -21.36
N ARG A 452 -3.00 -20.78 -20.46
CA ARG A 452 -3.59 -19.43 -20.37
C ARG A 452 -2.94 -18.54 -19.31
N GLU A 453 -2.02 -19.09 -18.52
CA GLU A 453 -1.53 -18.49 -17.27
C GLU A 453 0.00 -18.37 -17.22
N ALA A 454 0.71 -18.61 -18.33
CA ALA A 454 2.18 -18.49 -18.45
C ALA A 454 2.95 -19.27 -17.35
N VAL A 455 2.46 -20.46 -17.02
CA VAL A 455 2.81 -21.18 -15.79
C VAL A 455 4.29 -21.62 -15.77
N MET A 456 4.83 -22.08 -16.89
CA MET A 456 6.23 -22.48 -17.06
C MET A 456 7.18 -21.27 -17.05
N ALA A 457 6.77 -20.13 -17.61
CA ALA A 457 7.50 -18.87 -17.61
C ALA A 457 7.55 -18.24 -16.20
N ASP A 458 6.41 -18.16 -15.52
CA ASP A 458 6.32 -17.71 -14.13
C ASP A 458 7.10 -18.65 -13.19
N SER A 459 7.13 -19.96 -13.48
CA SER A 459 7.85 -20.94 -12.66
C SER A 459 9.38 -20.93 -12.85
N GLN A 460 9.93 -20.25 -13.87
CA GLN A 460 11.38 -20.26 -14.15
C GLN A 460 12.21 -19.88 -12.91
N HIS A 461 11.85 -18.78 -12.26
CA HIS A 461 12.56 -18.28 -11.07
C HIS A 461 12.28 -19.08 -9.80
N ARG A 462 11.19 -19.86 -9.76
CA ARG A 462 10.87 -20.73 -8.61
C ARG A 462 11.62 -22.07 -8.66
N LEU A 463 12.19 -22.42 -9.81
CA LEU A 463 12.82 -23.71 -10.08
C LEU A 463 14.31 -23.60 -10.44
N ASP A 464 14.93 -22.45 -10.16
CA ASP A 464 16.33 -22.16 -10.46
C ASP A 464 17.34 -22.79 -9.45
N CYS A 465 16.81 -23.40 -8.37
CA CYS A 465 17.51 -23.96 -7.21
C CYS A 465 18.24 -22.93 -6.31
N GLY A 466 17.88 -21.65 -6.37
CA GLY A 466 18.61 -20.57 -5.68
C GLY A 466 19.94 -20.25 -6.36
N ALA A 467 20.05 -20.53 -7.66
CA ALA A 467 21.08 -20.01 -8.53
C ALA A 467 20.36 -19.34 -9.71
N PRO A 468 20.58 -18.04 -10.01
CA PRO A 468 19.92 -17.39 -11.13
C PRO A 468 20.21 -18.06 -12.49
N LEU A 469 19.22 -18.04 -13.39
CA LEU A 469 19.37 -18.52 -14.76
C LEU A 469 20.29 -17.60 -15.57
N ALA A 470 21.20 -18.17 -16.35
CA ALA A 470 22.13 -17.47 -17.21
C ALA A 470 21.44 -16.96 -18.49
N CYS A 471 20.69 -15.87 -18.38
CA CYS A 471 19.92 -15.26 -19.47
C CYS A 471 20.75 -14.98 -20.74
N GLU A 472 22.05 -14.67 -20.57
CA GLU A 472 23.01 -14.43 -21.64
C GLU A 472 23.28 -15.65 -22.52
N VAL A 473 23.06 -16.88 -22.04
CA VAL A 473 23.13 -18.13 -22.83
C VAL A 473 21.75 -18.76 -23.07
N ASP A 474 20.69 -17.94 -22.99
CA ASP A 474 19.28 -18.35 -23.04
C ASP A 474 19.00 -19.59 -22.18
N GLU A 475 19.40 -19.50 -20.90
CA GLU A 475 19.16 -20.58 -19.95
C GLU A 475 17.70 -20.62 -19.50
N LYS A 476 17.09 -21.81 -19.53
CA LYS A 476 15.69 -22.03 -19.14
C LYS A 476 15.53 -23.27 -18.29
N ILE A 477 14.52 -23.27 -17.44
CA ILE A 477 13.93 -24.49 -16.91
C ILE A 477 13.04 -25.10 -17.99
N LEU A 478 13.26 -26.38 -18.33
CA LEU A 478 12.48 -27.15 -19.31
C LEU A 478 12.20 -28.57 -18.81
N LEU A 479 11.24 -29.26 -19.45
CA LEU A 479 10.69 -30.54 -19.02
C LEU A 479 11.16 -31.69 -19.93
N HIS A 480 11.60 -32.82 -19.36
CA HIS A 480 12.01 -34.03 -20.08
C HIS A 480 11.33 -35.28 -19.49
N GLY A 481 10.47 -35.93 -20.28
CA GLY A 481 9.74 -37.13 -19.84
C GLY A 481 10.47 -38.42 -20.19
N THR A 482 10.62 -39.33 -19.23
CA THR A 482 11.43 -40.55 -19.39
C THR A 482 10.98 -41.65 -18.42
N SER A 483 11.58 -42.85 -18.47
CA SER A 483 11.34 -43.90 -17.47
C SER A 483 12.18 -43.67 -16.21
N TRP A 484 11.74 -44.19 -15.06
CA TRP A 484 12.51 -44.12 -13.82
C TRP A 484 13.96 -44.63 -13.98
N SER A 485 14.15 -45.77 -14.63
CA SER A 485 15.47 -46.34 -14.96
C SER A 485 16.39 -45.39 -15.73
N ASN A 486 15.82 -44.55 -16.60
CA ASN A 486 16.58 -43.58 -17.37
C ASN A 486 16.80 -42.30 -16.58
N ALA A 487 15.87 -41.91 -15.70
CA ALA A 487 16.07 -40.79 -14.78
C ALA A 487 17.25 -41.08 -13.83
N ASP A 488 17.33 -42.28 -13.26
CA ASP A 488 18.49 -42.72 -12.45
C ASP A 488 19.82 -42.56 -13.22
N SER A 489 19.87 -43.00 -14.48
CA SER A 489 21.06 -42.86 -15.32
C SER A 489 21.40 -41.39 -15.66
N ILE A 490 20.38 -40.55 -15.89
CA ILE A 490 20.55 -39.11 -16.17
C ILE A 490 21.00 -38.35 -14.92
N VAL A 491 20.49 -38.70 -13.73
CA VAL A 491 20.92 -38.15 -12.43
C VAL A 491 22.37 -38.53 -12.13
N MET A 492 22.81 -39.73 -12.53
CA MET A 492 24.16 -40.22 -12.28
C MET A 492 25.20 -39.71 -13.28
N HIS A 493 24.88 -39.61 -14.58
CA HIS A 493 25.85 -39.35 -15.64
C HIS A 493 25.59 -38.09 -16.50
N GLY A 494 24.45 -37.45 -16.29
CA GLY A 494 23.92 -36.38 -17.15
C GLY A 494 23.11 -36.93 -18.31
N PHE A 495 22.50 -36.04 -19.09
CA PHE A 495 21.83 -36.42 -20.34
C PHE A 495 22.83 -36.99 -21.36
N ASP A 496 22.38 -37.82 -22.30
CA ASP A 496 23.23 -38.31 -23.40
C ASP A 496 22.41 -38.53 -24.66
N HIS A 497 22.67 -37.76 -25.71
CA HIS A 497 21.98 -37.91 -27.00
C HIS A 497 22.28 -39.27 -27.66
N ARG A 498 23.39 -39.93 -27.31
CA ARG A 498 23.83 -41.20 -27.91
C ARG A 498 23.00 -42.40 -27.43
N THR A 499 22.35 -42.28 -26.27
CA THR A 499 21.43 -43.30 -25.73
C THR A 499 19.96 -42.96 -26.01
N CYS A 500 19.68 -41.74 -26.48
CA CYS A 500 18.34 -41.30 -26.87
C CYS A 500 17.86 -42.00 -28.16
N ARG A 501 16.53 -42.04 -28.33
CA ARG A 501 15.92 -42.45 -29.62
C ARG A 501 16.11 -41.32 -30.64
N ARG A 502 16.36 -41.67 -31.90
CA ARG A 502 16.44 -40.68 -33.00
C ARG A 502 15.15 -39.87 -33.07
N GLY A 503 15.28 -38.55 -33.17
CA GLY A 503 14.15 -37.62 -33.21
C GLY A 503 13.98 -36.93 -34.56
N MET A 504 12.86 -36.23 -34.72
CA MET A 504 12.47 -35.59 -35.98
C MET A 504 13.24 -34.30 -36.28
N TYR A 505 13.92 -33.74 -35.28
CA TYR A 505 14.62 -32.44 -35.33
C TYR A 505 16.12 -32.58 -35.01
N GLY A 506 16.65 -33.81 -35.13
CA GLY A 506 18.03 -34.19 -34.87
C GLY A 506 18.16 -35.38 -33.90
N ASP A 507 19.30 -36.06 -33.94
CA ASP A 507 19.75 -37.07 -32.97
C ASP A 507 20.31 -36.37 -31.70
N GLY A 508 19.47 -35.56 -31.04
CA GLY A 508 19.79 -34.78 -29.83
C GLY A 508 18.99 -35.20 -28.58
N VAL A 509 19.13 -34.45 -27.49
CA VAL A 509 18.31 -34.59 -26.26
C VAL A 509 17.13 -33.61 -26.34
N TYR A 510 15.92 -34.13 -26.17
CA TYR A 510 14.65 -33.39 -26.35
C TYR A 510 14.06 -32.92 -25.03
N PHE A 511 13.58 -31.68 -25.02
CA PHE A 511 12.86 -31.03 -23.92
C PHE A 511 11.62 -30.30 -24.45
N ALA A 512 10.68 -29.97 -23.57
CA ALA A 512 9.48 -29.18 -23.89
C ALA A 512 9.14 -28.20 -22.76
N GLY A 513 8.43 -27.12 -23.07
CA GLY A 513 7.78 -26.27 -22.06
C GLY A 513 6.47 -26.87 -21.50
N ALA A 514 5.87 -27.82 -22.23
CA ALA A 514 4.58 -28.42 -21.91
C ALA A 514 4.69 -29.83 -21.30
N ALA A 515 4.16 -30.02 -20.09
CA ALA A 515 4.17 -31.31 -19.40
C ALA A 515 3.45 -32.41 -20.19
N CYS A 516 2.36 -32.07 -20.90
CA CYS A 516 1.61 -33.01 -21.73
C CYS A 516 2.36 -33.53 -22.97
N LYS A 517 3.39 -32.82 -23.44
CA LYS A 517 4.33 -33.34 -24.47
C LYS A 517 5.27 -34.35 -23.83
N SER A 518 5.94 -33.97 -22.75
CA SER A 518 6.89 -34.84 -22.03
C SER A 518 6.22 -36.11 -21.49
N HIS A 519 4.96 -36.04 -21.08
CA HIS A 519 4.17 -37.19 -20.64
C HIS A 519 4.17 -38.35 -21.66
N GLN A 520 4.15 -38.05 -22.96
CA GLN A 520 4.15 -39.04 -24.06
C GLN A 520 5.38 -39.96 -24.05
N TYR A 521 6.47 -39.53 -23.39
CA TYR A 521 7.75 -40.25 -23.31
C TYR A 521 8.02 -40.80 -21.90
N SER A 522 7.22 -40.41 -20.90
CA SER A 522 7.36 -40.79 -19.48
C SER A 522 6.92 -42.22 -19.13
N CYS A 523 6.80 -43.12 -20.11
CA CYS A 523 6.34 -44.50 -19.93
C CYS A 523 7.26 -45.51 -20.62
N GLY A 524 8.13 -46.17 -19.85
CA GLY A 524 9.01 -47.23 -20.37
C GLY A 524 8.29 -48.50 -20.84
N VAL A 525 7.07 -48.78 -20.33
CA VAL A 525 6.38 -50.07 -20.54
C VAL A 525 5.44 -50.08 -21.76
N HIS A 526 4.80 -48.95 -22.09
CA HIS A 526 3.70 -48.88 -23.06
C HIS A 526 4.00 -47.92 -24.22
N SER A 527 5.07 -48.19 -24.98
CA SER A 527 5.41 -47.42 -26.19
C SER A 527 4.23 -47.36 -27.17
N GLY A 528 3.87 -46.16 -27.61
CA GLY A 528 2.72 -45.92 -28.51
C GLY A 528 1.35 -45.81 -27.82
N LYS A 529 1.24 -46.11 -26.52
CA LYS A 529 0.04 -45.89 -25.69
C LYS A 529 0.34 -45.19 -24.35
N ALA A 530 1.52 -44.56 -24.24
CA ALA A 530 2.02 -43.92 -23.02
C ALA A 530 1.00 -42.97 -22.38
N SER A 531 0.38 -42.10 -23.19
CA SER A 531 -0.59 -41.09 -22.78
C SER A 531 -1.91 -41.62 -22.20
N LEU A 532 -2.13 -42.94 -22.21
CA LEU A 532 -3.35 -43.58 -21.69
C LEU A 532 -3.10 -44.54 -20.54
N CYS A 533 -1.85 -44.86 -20.18
CA CYS A 533 -1.58 -45.74 -19.04
C CYS A 533 -1.50 -44.95 -17.72
N LYS A 534 -2.32 -45.36 -16.76
CA LYS A 534 -2.34 -44.86 -15.36
C LYS A 534 -1.19 -45.38 -14.48
N CYS A 535 -0.18 -45.96 -15.11
CA CYS A 535 1.02 -46.42 -14.44
C CYS A 535 1.92 -45.23 -14.06
N GLU A 536 2.66 -45.36 -12.95
CA GLU A 536 3.51 -44.29 -12.42
C GLU A 536 4.46 -43.68 -13.48
N ARG A 537 4.74 -42.40 -13.32
CA ARG A 537 5.40 -41.55 -14.31
C ARG A 537 6.60 -40.84 -13.72
N THR A 538 7.61 -40.63 -14.56
CA THR A 538 8.80 -39.85 -14.23
C THR A 538 8.94 -38.66 -15.18
N LEU A 539 9.09 -37.47 -14.60
CA LEU A 539 9.46 -36.25 -15.31
C LEU A 539 10.74 -35.71 -14.70
N ILE A 540 11.71 -35.36 -15.54
CA ILE A 540 12.88 -34.57 -15.15
C ILE A 540 12.58 -33.12 -15.48
N ILE A 541 12.87 -32.23 -14.54
CA ILE A 541 12.85 -30.78 -14.73
C ILE A 541 14.32 -30.36 -14.75
N ALA A 542 14.74 -29.70 -15.82
CA ALA A 542 16.15 -29.45 -16.10
C ALA A 542 16.41 -27.97 -16.36
N ARG A 543 17.55 -27.49 -15.86
CA ARG A 543 18.21 -26.27 -16.33
C ARG A 543 18.85 -26.59 -17.69
N VAL A 544 18.54 -25.83 -18.73
CA VAL A 544 18.97 -26.07 -20.12
C VAL A 544 19.46 -24.77 -20.76
N ALA A 545 20.69 -24.76 -21.27
CA ALA A 545 21.29 -23.62 -21.97
C ALA A 545 21.11 -23.76 -23.49
N LEU A 546 20.18 -23.00 -24.05
CA LEU A 546 19.83 -23.07 -25.48
C LEU A 546 20.82 -22.31 -26.36
N GLY A 547 21.41 -21.23 -25.83
CA GLY A 547 22.28 -20.32 -26.54
C GLY A 547 21.59 -19.67 -27.74
N ASP A 548 22.34 -19.56 -28.83
CA ASP A 548 21.83 -19.10 -30.13
C ASP A 548 20.97 -20.21 -30.77
N ALA A 549 19.64 -20.08 -30.71
CA ALA A 549 18.70 -21.12 -31.11
C ALA A 549 18.34 -21.10 -32.61
N TYR A 550 18.49 -22.23 -33.30
CA TYR A 550 17.96 -22.40 -34.66
C TYR A 550 16.47 -22.75 -34.65
N TYR A 551 15.63 -21.89 -35.21
CA TYR A 551 14.20 -22.18 -35.39
C TYR A 551 13.96 -23.06 -36.62
N ALA A 552 13.53 -24.31 -36.41
CA ALA A 552 13.33 -25.25 -37.50
C ALA A 552 11.91 -25.18 -38.11
N SER A 553 11.84 -24.90 -39.41
CA SER A 553 10.63 -24.99 -40.25
C SER A 553 10.44 -26.35 -40.92
N GLY A 554 11.31 -27.33 -40.64
CA GLY A 554 11.26 -28.67 -41.23
C GLY A 554 12.06 -29.71 -40.45
N THR A 555 11.78 -30.99 -40.71
CA THR A 555 12.43 -32.14 -40.05
C THR A 555 13.91 -32.29 -40.45
N ARG A 556 14.70 -32.84 -39.52
CA ARG A 556 16.19 -32.87 -39.53
C ARG A 556 16.75 -34.25 -39.12
N TYR A 557 16.14 -35.31 -39.65
CA TYR A 557 16.43 -36.68 -39.25
C TYR A 557 17.92 -37.06 -39.38
N GLY A 558 18.51 -37.57 -38.29
CA GLY A 558 19.90 -38.05 -38.29
C GLY A 558 20.98 -36.95 -38.19
N GLU A 559 20.60 -35.66 -38.16
CA GLU A 559 21.55 -34.59 -37.86
C GLU A 559 22.03 -34.69 -36.40
N ARG A 560 23.35 -34.73 -36.18
CA ARG A 560 23.98 -34.95 -34.85
C ARG A 560 24.57 -33.69 -34.22
N ARG A 561 24.27 -32.52 -34.80
CA ARG A 561 24.70 -31.19 -34.36
C ARG A 561 23.60 -30.19 -34.76
N PRO A 562 23.51 -29.02 -34.11
CA PRO A 562 22.67 -27.92 -34.59
C PRO A 562 23.13 -27.46 -35.99
N PRO A 563 22.27 -26.80 -36.77
CA PRO A 563 22.66 -26.28 -38.09
C PRO A 563 23.78 -25.24 -38.02
N ASN A 564 24.54 -25.11 -39.10
CA ASN A 564 25.49 -24.01 -39.29
C ASN A 564 24.76 -22.65 -39.27
N ARG A 565 25.44 -21.61 -38.79
CA ARG A 565 24.95 -20.23 -38.90
C ARG A 565 24.95 -19.75 -40.35
N THR A 566 24.01 -18.88 -40.69
CA THR A 566 24.04 -18.14 -41.96
C THR A 566 24.88 -16.88 -41.76
N GLY A 567 25.95 -16.71 -42.54
CA GLY A 567 26.81 -15.50 -42.50
C GLY A 567 27.77 -15.39 -41.30
N ALA A 568 27.82 -16.39 -40.42
CA ALA A 568 28.72 -16.43 -39.26
C ALA A 568 29.36 -17.82 -39.10
N ALA A 569 30.39 -17.92 -38.25
CA ALA A 569 31.12 -19.16 -38.03
C ALA A 569 30.38 -20.13 -37.06
N GLY A 570 30.60 -21.43 -37.27
CA GLY A 570 30.12 -22.50 -36.39
C GLY A 570 28.62 -22.80 -36.51
N THR A 571 28.14 -23.62 -35.57
CA THR A 571 26.73 -24.03 -35.45
C THR A 571 26.01 -23.20 -34.40
N HIS A 572 24.69 -23.09 -34.54
CA HIS A 572 23.78 -22.69 -33.47
C HIS A 572 24.01 -23.52 -32.19
N GLY A 573 23.53 -23.04 -31.03
CA GLY A 573 23.61 -23.75 -29.75
C GLY A 573 22.57 -24.85 -29.59
N SER A 574 21.39 -24.68 -30.18
CA SER A 574 20.26 -25.61 -30.07
C SER A 574 19.36 -25.55 -31.30
N VAL A 575 18.37 -26.45 -31.37
CA VAL A 575 17.24 -26.36 -32.29
C VAL A 575 15.96 -26.15 -31.48
N VAL A 576 15.14 -25.19 -31.88
CA VAL A 576 13.81 -24.92 -31.33
C VAL A 576 12.77 -25.13 -32.43
N VAL A 577 11.67 -25.79 -32.11
CA VAL A 577 10.55 -26.03 -33.03
C VAL A 577 9.28 -25.53 -32.39
N ASN A 578 8.70 -24.49 -32.98
CA ASN A 578 7.44 -23.91 -32.54
C ASN A 578 6.24 -24.68 -33.14
N PRO A 579 5.03 -24.52 -32.59
CA PRO A 579 3.81 -25.10 -33.16
C PRO A 579 3.50 -24.52 -34.55
N GLY A 580 2.76 -25.28 -35.36
CA GLY A 580 2.35 -24.86 -36.70
C GLY A 580 2.87 -25.77 -37.81
N ALA A 581 2.89 -25.29 -39.06
CA ALA A 581 3.28 -26.08 -40.22
C ALA A 581 4.80 -26.34 -40.24
N VAL A 582 5.20 -27.61 -40.31
CA VAL A 582 6.61 -28.05 -40.33
C VAL A 582 6.82 -29.03 -41.48
N VAL A 583 7.75 -28.70 -42.39
CA VAL A 583 8.02 -29.50 -43.59
C VAL A 583 8.55 -30.88 -43.24
N GLY A 584 7.93 -31.92 -43.80
CA GLY A 584 8.30 -33.31 -43.54
C GLY A 584 7.83 -33.85 -42.18
N HIS A 585 7.00 -33.11 -41.43
CA HIS A 585 6.34 -33.63 -40.23
C HIS A 585 5.20 -34.59 -40.59
N HIS A 586 4.95 -35.59 -39.73
CA HIS A 586 4.01 -36.68 -39.99
C HIS A 586 2.53 -36.33 -39.69
N MET A 587 2.29 -35.24 -38.96
CA MET A 587 0.97 -34.62 -38.76
C MET A 587 0.94 -33.25 -39.46
N PRO A 588 -0.22 -32.75 -39.92
CA PRO A 588 -0.33 -31.51 -40.69
C PRO A 588 0.19 -30.25 -39.96
N ALA A 589 0.33 -30.30 -38.64
CA ALA A 589 1.06 -29.32 -37.85
C ALA A 589 1.87 -30.01 -36.74
N GLN A 590 2.98 -29.39 -36.34
CA GLN A 590 3.63 -29.58 -35.05
C GLN A 590 2.68 -29.03 -33.97
N VAL A 591 2.34 -29.87 -32.98
CA VAL A 591 1.36 -29.51 -31.94
C VAL A 591 2.01 -28.88 -30.71
N HIS A 592 3.24 -29.23 -30.36
CA HIS A 592 3.91 -28.75 -29.13
C HIS A 592 5.22 -28.05 -29.45
N GLN A 593 5.64 -27.10 -28.63
CA GLN A 593 7.01 -26.57 -28.71
C GLN A 593 8.02 -27.63 -28.24
N GLU A 594 9.11 -27.81 -29.00
CA GLU A 594 10.20 -28.74 -28.68
C GLU A 594 11.56 -28.06 -28.77
N PHE A 595 12.43 -28.38 -27.82
CA PHE A 595 13.79 -27.85 -27.68
C PHE A 595 14.79 -29.02 -27.76
N VAL A 596 15.84 -28.89 -28.57
CA VAL A 596 16.82 -29.95 -28.81
C VAL A 596 18.24 -29.42 -28.61
N ILE A 597 18.95 -29.99 -27.65
CA ILE A 597 20.39 -29.79 -27.44
C ILE A 597 21.17 -31.00 -27.97
N PHE A 598 22.44 -30.78 -28.31
CA PHE A 598 23.30 -31.80 -28.89
C PHE A 598 24.57 -32.04 -28.07
N ASP A 599 24.94 -31.08 -27.21
CA ASP A 599 25.91 -31.30 -26.15
C ASP A 599 25.20 -31.74 -24.86
N ARG A 600 25.77 -32.72 -24.16
CA ARG A 600 25.23 -33.19 -22.87
C ARG A 600 25.44 -32.19 -21.74
N GLU A 601 26.43 -31.31 -21.87
CA GLU A 601 26.80 -30.35 -20.82
C GLU A 601 25.97 -29.07 -20.91
N GLN A 602 25.09 -28.95 -21.92
CA GLN A 602 24.06 -27.91 -22.02
C GLN A 602 22.83 -28.16 -21.13
N ALA A 603 22.76 -29.24 -20.35
CA ALA A 603 21.64 -29.46 -19.42
C ALA A 603 22.04 -30.09 -18.07
N TYR A 604 21.42 -29.60 -17.01
CA TYR A 604 21.50 -30.13 -15.65
C TYR A 604 20.12 -30.62 -15.18
N PRO A 605 19.95 -31.90 -14.80
CA PRO A 605 18.69 -32.39 -14.23
C PRO A 605 18.53 -31.80 -12.82
N ALA A 606 17.65 -30.82 -12.65
CA ALA A 606 17.49 -30.07 -11.40
C ALA A 606 16.51 -30.75 -10.42
N PHE A 607 15.43 -31.35 -10.94
CA PHE A 607 14.48 -32.14 -10.15
C PHE A 607 14.03 -33.40 -10.90
N VAL A 608 13.67 -34.44 -10.13
CA VAL A 608 12.94 -35.61 -10.62
C VAL A 608 11.59 -35.69 -9.89
N VAL A 609 10.51 -35.68 -10.67
CA VAL A 609 9.11 -35.73 -10.21
C VAL A 609 8.53 -37.12 -10.53
N GLN A 610 8.07 -37.83 -9.49
CA GLN A 610 7.17 -38.98 -9.66
C GLN A 610 5.71 -38.50 -9.59
N TYR A 611 4.87 -38.99 -10.49
CA TYR A 611 3.43 -38.65 -10.50
C TYR A 611 2.55 -39.79 -11.03
N LEU A 612 1.26 -39.70 -10.75
CA LEU A 612 0.20 -40.50 -11.34
C LEU A 612 -0.63 -39.61 -12.29
N PRO A 613 -1.03 -40.07 -13.50
CA PRO A 613 -1.83 -39.28 -14.45
C PRO A 613 -3.35 -39.54 -14.36
#